data_AF-A0A920W5D4-F1
#
_entry.id   AF-A0A920W5D4-F1
#
_cell.length_a   1.000
_cell.length_b   1.000
_cell.length_c   1.000
_cell.angle_alpha   90.00
_cell.angle_beta   90.00
_cell.angle_gamma   90.00
#
_symmetry.space_group_name_H-M   'P 1'
#
loop_
_entity.id
_entity.type
_entity.pdbx_description
1 polymer ?
#
loop_
_entity_poly.entity_id
_entity_poly.type
_entity_poly.pdbx_seq_one_letter_code
_entity_poly.pdbx_strand_id
1 'polypeptide(L)'
;MDTRPILYFGNWNTRTATSLTLYINNGGRPADSEEPIVRLTLDDVPLGMFPVTAGFNPYTVSIPPDVARAVAEREETSELLIETSTWVPQEHLGGSDDREVGVMLDRVVIQ
;
A
#
# COMPACT_ATOMS: atom_id res chain seq x y z
N MET A 1 12.39 -13.33 3.79
CA MET A 1 11.26 -12.48 4.22
C MET A 1 10.20 -12.59 3.16
N ASP A 2 9.02 -13.05 3.57
CA ASP A 2 7.86 -13.28 2.70
C ASP A 2 7.15 -11.93 2.49
N THR A 3 7.06 -11.45 1.26
CA THR A 3 6.29 -10.25 0.92
C THR A 3 4.86 -10.66 0.61
N ARG A 4 3.87 -10.04 1.28
CA ARG A 4 2.47 -10.40 1.06
C ARG A 4 1.71 -9.27 0.37
N PRO A 5 0.94 -9.58 -0.70
CA PRO A 5 0.14 -8.59 -1.37
C PRO A 5 -1.12 -8.27 -0.53
N ILE A 6 -1.39 -6.99 -0.34
CA ILE A 6 -2.72 -6.51 0.04
C ILE A 6 -3.39 -6.03 -1.26
N LEU A 7 -4.48 -6.68 -1.63
CA LEU A 7 -5.25 -6.34 -2.83
C LEU A 7 -6.39 -5.40 -2.47
N TYR A 8 -6.46 -4.27 -3.15
CA TYR A 8 -7.55 -3.34 -3.03
C TYR A 8 -8.26 -3.15 -4.38
N PHE A 9 -9.56 -3.43 -4.40
CA PHE A 9 -10.41 -3.34 -5.57
C PHE A 9 -11.38 -2.17 -5.43
N GLY A 10 -11.51 -1.35 -6.47
CA GLY A 10 -12.50 -0.27 -6.50
C GLY A 10 -12.92 0.12 -7.91
N ASN A 11 -14.17 0.56 -8.06
CA ASN A 11 -14.70 1.04 -9.33
C ASN A 11 -14.54 2.56 -9.38
N TRP A 12 -13.54 3.03 -10.13
CA TRP A 12 -13.09 4.42 -10.07
C TRP A 12 -13.54 5.21 -11.29
N ASN A 13 -13.95 6.48 -11.10
CA ASN A 13 -14.04 7.43 -12.21
C ASN A 13 -12.72 8.20 -12.30
N THR A 14 -11.68 7.58 -12.88
CA THR A 14 -10.27 8.02 -12.89
C THR A 14 -9.89 8.96 -14.03
N ARG A 15 -10.83 9.41 -14.88
CA ARG A 15 -10.50 10.18 -16.10
C ARG A 15 -9.64 11.42 -15.85
N THR A 16 -9.71 11.99 -14.64
CA THR A 16 -8.95 13.18 -14.24
C THR A 16 -8.07 12.93 -13.02
N ALA A 17 -7.91 11.68 -12.59
CA ALA A 17 -7.11 11.37 -11.41
C ALA A 17 -5.63 11.64 -11.71
N THR A 18 -4.98 12.36 -10.81
CA THR A 18 -3.58 12.79 -10.89
C THR A 18 -2.76 12.29 -9.73
N SER A 19 -3.39 11.91 -8.61
CA SER A 19 -2.69 11.39 -7.45
C SER A 19 -3.50 10.37 -6.66
N LEU A 20 -2.76 9.53 -5.94
CA LEU A 20 -3.24 8.53 -5.01
C LEU A 20 -2.57 8.79 -3.66
N THR A 21 -3.34 8.91 -2.59
CA THR A 21 -2.83 9.07 -1.22
C THR A 21 -3.30 7.93 -0.34
N LEU A 22 -2.37 7.21 0.27
CA LEU A 22 -2.65 6.14 1.23
C LEU A 22 -2.36 6.63 2.64
N TYR A 23 -3.25 6.34 3.58
CA TYR A 23 -3.03 6.57 5.00
C TYR A 23 -2.61 5.26 5.65
N ILE A 24 -1.31 5.12 5.90
CA ILE A 24 -0.69 3.83 6.28
C ILE A 24 0.09 3.98 7.58
N ASN A 25 0.03 2.95 8.43
CA ASN A 25 0.87 2.75 9.60
C ASN A 25 1.79 1.53 9.40
N ASN A 26 3.00 1.57 9.96
CA ASN A 26 4.00 0.50 9.88
C ASN A 26 3.63 -0.87 10.50
N GLY A 27 2.40 -1.05 10.98
CA GLY A 27 1.94 -2.31 11.56
C GLY A 27 2.29 -2.49 13.04
N GLY A 28 2.66 -1.40 13.74
CA GLY A 28 3.17 -1.48 15.12
C GLY A 28 4.58 -2.04 15.22
N ARG A 29 5.28 -2.08 14.08
CA ARG A 29 6.62 -2.63 13.94
C ARG A 29 7.63 -1.86 14.81
N PRO A 30 8.45 -2.53 15.63
CA PRO A 30 9.44 -1.89 16.50
C PRO A 30 10.67 -1.43 15.71
N ALA A 31 11.42 -0.47 16.26
CA ALA A 31 12.51 0.20 15.55
C ALA A 31 13.74 -0.69 15.25
N ASP A 32 13.89 -1.82 15.95
CA ASP A 32 14.96 -2.80 15.78
C ASP A 32 14.64 -3.87 14.71
N SER A 33 13.44 -3.86 14.16
CA SER A 33 13.06 -4.70 13.02
C SER A 33 13.23 -3.95 11.69
N GLU A 34 13.26 -4.69 10.57
CA GLU A 34 13.48 -4.11 9.24
C GLU A 34 12.44 -3.03 8.90
N GLU A 35 12.86 -1.88 8.35
CA GLU A 35 11.94 -0.83 7.93
C GLU A 35 10.98 -1.33 6.83
N PRO A 36 9.64 -1.18 6.98
CA PRO A 36 8.72 -1.67 5.98
C PRO A 36 8.70 -0.71 4.80
N ILE A 37 9.04 -1.24 3.63
CA ILE A 37 8.92 -0.55 2.35
C ILE A 37 7.62 -0.99 1.69
N VAL A 38 6.78 -0.03 1.32
CA VAL A 38 5.58 -0.27 0.51
C VAL A 38 5.89 -0.04 -0.97
N ARG A 39 5.52 -0.99 -1.81
CA ARG A 39 5.49 -0.87 -3.28
C ARG A 39 4.04 -0.78 -3.74
N LEU A 40 3.76 0.17 -4.63
CA LEU A 40 2.43 0.39 -5.19
C LEU A 40 2.43 0.16 -6.68
N THR A 41 1.47 -0.63 -7.14
CA THR A 41 1.15 -0.82 -8.55
C THR A 41 -0.36 -0.65 -8.78
N LEU A 42 -0.72 -0.05 -9.91
CA LEU A 42 -2.10 0.08 -10.38
C LEU A 42 -2.20 -0.59 -11.73
N ASP A 43 -3.00 -1.66 -11.84
CA ASP A 43 -3.10 -2.52 -13.02
C ASP A 43 -1.69 -2.91 -13.56
N ASP A 44 -0.84 -3.44 -12.69
CA ASP A 44 0.56 -3.81 -12.94
C ASP A 44 1.53 -2.65 -13.27
N VAL A 45 1.07 -1.39 -13.29
CA VAL A 45 1.93 -0.22 -13.51
C VAL A 45 2.48 0.29 -12.18
N PRO A 46 3.81 0.33 -11.97
CA PRO A 46 4.40 0.88 -10.75
C PRO A 46 4.08 2.37 -10.60
N LEU A 47 3.49 2.73 -9.46
CA LEU A 47 3.23 4.13 -9.09
C LEU A 47 4.31 4.70 -8.17
N GLY A 48 4.92 3.86 -7.34
CA GLY A 48 5.98 4.29 -6.44
C GLY A 48 6.34 3.29 -5.35
N MET A 49 7.36 3.67 -4.58
CA MET A 49 7.86 2.90 -3.46
C MET A 49 8.33 3.86 -2.35
N PHE A 50 7.94 3.59 -1.11
CA PHE A 50 8.29 4.46 0.03
C PHE A 50 8.39 3.69 1.35
N PRO A 51 9.26 4.13 2.28
CA PRO A 51 9.28 3.59 3.64
C PRO A 51 8.07 4.06 4.44
N VAL A 52 7.51 3.18 5.27
CA VAL A 52 6.35 3.48 6.12
C VAL A 52 6.77 3.60 7.58
N THR A 53 6.31 4.66 8.23
CA THR A 53 6.62 4.98 9.63
C THR A 53 5.43 4.68 10.54
N ALA A 54 5.66 4.75 11.85
CA ALA A 54 4.60 4.60 12.84
C ALA A 54 3.58 5.76 12.77
N GLY A 55 2.31 5.43 13.05
CA GLY A 55 1.18 6.35 12.90
C GLY A 55 0.57 6.28 11.50
N PHE A 56 -0.72 6.61 11.37
CA PHE A 56 -1.39 6.65 10.07
C PHE A 56 -1.03 7.93 9.31
N ASN A 57 0.08 7.88 8.59
CA ASN A 57 0.61 9.02 7.84
C ASN A 57 0.18 8.97 6.36
N PRO A 58 -0.01 10.13 5.70
CA PRO A 58 -0.32 10.19 4.29
C PRO A 58 0.92 9.93 3.42
N TYR A 59 0.79 9.06 2.44
CA TYR A 59 1.79 8.79 1.40
C TYR A 59 1.15 9.01 0.03
N THR A 60 1.62 10.05 -0.67
CA THR A 60 1.07 10.46 -1.97
C THR A 60 2.01 10.06 -3.10
N VAL A 61 1.46 9.41 -4.12
CA VAL A 61 2.12 9.12 -5.39
C VAL A 61 1.35 9.76 -6.54
N SER A 62 2.05 10.14 -7.60
CA SER A 62 1.41 10.63 -8.83
C SER A 62 0.86 9.46 -9.62
N ILE A 63 -0.32 9.65 -10.22
CA ILE A 63 -0.88 8.74 -11.22
C ILE A 63 -0.46 9.28 -12.59
N PRO A 64 0.34 8.54 -13.38
CA PRO A 64 0.70 8.99 -14.72
C PRO A 64 -0.55 9.21 -15.60
N PRO A 65 -0.62 10.28 -16.40
CA PRO A 65 -1.82 10.60 -17.19
C PRO A 65 -2.24 9.49 -18.16
N ASP A 66 -1.27 8.76 -18.70
CA ASP A 66 -1.48 7.59 -19.56
C ASP A 66 -2.12 6.42 -18.79
N VAL A 67 -1.70 6.19 -17.54
CA VAL A 67 -2.32 5.21 -16.64
C VAL A 67 -3.73 5.63 -16.25
N ALA A 68 -3.93 6.90 -15.84
CA ALA A 68 -5.25 7.42 -15.49
C ALA A 68 -6.25 7.27 -16.64
N ARG A 69 -5.83 7.60 -17.87
CA ARG A 69 -6.65 7.40 -19.07
C ARG A 69 -6.95 5.92 -19.32
N ALA A 70 -5.93 5.06 -19.29
CA ALA A 70 -6.11 3.63 -19.53
C ALA A 70 -7.10 3.03 -18.54
N VAL A 71 -6.98 3.36 -17.26
CA VAL A 71 -7.90 2.91 -16.21
C VAL A 71 -9.32 3.41 -16.48
N ALA A 72 -9.48 4.66 -16.87
CA ALA A 72 -10.80 5.25 -17.05
C ALA A 72 -11.54 4.82 -18.33
N GLU A 73 -10.81 4.20 -19.27
CA GLU A 73 -11.36 3.62 -20.50
C GLU A 73 -11.80 2.16 -20.28
N ARG A 74 -11.45 1.53 -19.16
CA ARG A 74 -11.84 0.16 -18.85
C ARG A 74 -13.23 0.11 -18.23
N GLU A 75 -13.98 -0.92 -18.62
CA GLU A 75 -15.26 -1.29 -18.00
C GLU A 75 -15.05 -2.12 -16.72
N GLU A 76 -13.85 -2.67 -16.53
CA GLU A 76 -13.45 -3.50 -15.40
C GLU A 76 -12.95 -2.66 -14.22
N THR A 77 -13.13 -3.20 -13.01
CA THR A 77 -12.56 -2.66 -11.77
C THR A 77 -11.03 -2.74 -11.80
N SER A 78 -10.36 -1.65 -11.49
CA SER A 78 -8.90 -1.61 -11.38
C SER A 78 -8.39 -2.18 -10.08
N GLU A 79 -7.19 -2.72 -10.14
CA GLU A 79 -6.49 -3.33 -9.02
C GLU A 79 -5.37 -2.41 -8.53
N LEU A 80 -5.48 -1.94 -7.28
CA LEU A 80 -4.38 -1.33 -6.56
C LEU A 80 -3.72 -2.41 -5.71
N LEU A 81 -2.49 -2.77 -6.08
CA LEU A 81 -1.69 -3.72 -5.34
C LEU A 81 -0.70 -2.98 -4.43
N ILE A 82 -0.74 -3.34 -3.14
CA ILE A 82 0.10 -2.81 -2.08
C ILE A 82 0.95 -3.95 -1.53
N GLU A 83 2.26 -3.90 -1.74
CA GLU A 83 3.18 -4.95 -1.31
C GLU A 83 4.16 -4.43 -0.27
N THR A 84 4.43 -5.25 0.75
CA THR A 84 5.40 -4.93 1.80
C THR A 84 5.96 -6.20 2.45
N SER A 85 7.10 -6.08 3.14
CA SER A 85 7.62 -7.15 3.98
C SER A 85 6.80 -7.29 5.26
N THR A 86 6.66 -8.52 5.74
CA THR A 86 6.00 -8.81 7.02
C THR A 86 7.01 -8.87 8.17
N TRP A 87 6.50 -8.83 9.41
CA TRP A 87 7.22 -9.16 10.65
C TRP A 87 6.30 -9.96 11.57
N VAL A 88 6.87 -10.67 12.54
CA VAL A 88 6.12 -11.45 13.51
C VAL A 88 6.28 -10.81 14.90
N PRO A 89 5.20 -10.35 15.56
CA PRO A 89 5.29 -9.71 16.86
C PRO A 89 5.99 -10.56 17.93
N GLN A 90 5.73 -11.86 17.97
CA GLN A 90 6.36 -12.78 18.92
C GLN A 90 7.90 -12.81 18.81
N GLU A 91 8.46 -12.64 17.61
CA GLU A 91 9.92 -12.69 17.40
C GLU A 91 10.66 -11.47 17.98
N HIS A 92 9.96 -10.35 18.14
CA HIS A 92 10.55 -9.09 18.59
C HIS A 92 10.04 -8.63 19.96
N LEU A 93 8.77 -8.89 20.28
CA LEU A 93 8.10 -8.43 21.49
C LEU A 93 7.83 -9.57 22.50
N GLY A 94 8.05 -10.82 22.10
CA GLY A 94 7.66 -12.00 22.86
C GLY A 94 6.15 -12.23 22.90
N GLY A 95 5.69 -13.11 23.79
CA GLY A 95 4.27 -13.47 23.90
C GLY A 95 3.85 -14.57 22.93
N SER A 96 2.58 -14.55 22.51
CA SER A 96 1.96 -15.61 21.70
C SER A 96 1.36 -15.11 20.39
N ASP A 97 1.70 -13.89 19.94
CA ASP A 97 1.21 -13.34 18.68
C ASP A 97 2.18 -13.70 17.55
N ASP A 98 1.89 -14.82 16.90
CA ASP A 98 2.67 -15.44 15.84
C ASP A 98 2.21 -15.03 14.42
N ARG A 99 1.32 -14.04 14.32
CA ARG A 99 0.81 -13.58 13.03
C ARG A 99 1.89 -12.84 12.26
N GLU A 100 1.95 -13.07 10.95
CA GLU A 100 2.71 -12.23 10.04
C GLU A 100 1.95 -10.92 9.79
N VAL A 101 2.53 -9.80 10.22
CA VAL A 101 1.95 -8.46 10.13
C VAL A 101 2.72 -7.65 9.10
N GLY A 102 2.01 -7.03 8.16
CA GLY A 102 2.59 -6.07 7.21
C GLY A 102 2.40 -4.63 7.70
N VAL A 103 1.86 -3.79 6.82
CA VAL A 103 1.38 -2.45 7.16
C VAL A 103 -0.13 -2.46 7.44
N MET A 104 -0.62 -1.44 8.15
CA MET A 104 -2.06 -1.22 8.33
C MET A 104 -2.51 -0.07 7.42
N LEU A 105 -3.56 -0.30 6.65
CA LEU A 105 -4.18 0.70 5.78
C LEU A 105 -5.46 1.23 6.44
N ASP A 106 -5.55 2.54 6.63
CA ASP A 106 -6.78 3.20 7.10
C ASP A 106 -7.70 3.54 5.92
N ARG A 107 -7.18 4.32 4.95
CA ARG A 107 -7.96 4.72 3.77
C ARG A 107 -7.06 5.04 2.57
N VAL A 108 -7.71 5.04 1.41
CA VAL A 108 -7.15 5.44 0.12
C VAL A 108 -7.95 6.64 -0.39
N VAL A 109 -7.26 7.69 -0.84
CA VAL A 109 -7.86 8.89 -1.43
C VAL A 109 -7.29 9.06 -2.83
N ILE A 110 -8.18 9.26 -3.81
CA ILE A 110 -7.81 9.54 -5.21
C ILE A 110 -8.27 10.97 -5.53
N GLN A 111 -7.42 11.73 -6.21
CA GLN A 111 -7.70 13.12 -6.61
C GLN A 111 -7.46 13.32 -8.09
#